data_AF-A0A924PIB6-F1
#
_entry.id   AF-A0A924PIB6-F1
#
_cell.length_a   1.000
_cell.length_b   1.000
_cell.length_c   1.000
_cell.angle_alpha   90.00
_cell.angle_beta   90.00
_cell.angle_gamma   90.00
#
_symmetry.space_group_name_H-M   'P 1'
#
loop_
_entity.id
_entity.type
_entity.pdbx_description
1 polymer ?
#
loop_
_entity_poly.entity_id
_entity_poly.type
_entity_poly.pdbx_seq_one_letter_code
_entity_poly.pdbx_strand_id
1 'polypeptide(L)'
;MKQDLKQENVAGLPTPKREQQRNWLPSLVWLIPIIAAIIGIVLVAKILIDRGPVITITFRTGEGLEAGKTKVKYKEVDIGEVQTISLSKDRSQVLVKVQLSKNAESFTTMDTHYWVVRPRLGASGISGLGTLLSGAYIAADGGISDETTKEFTGLEVQPTVTRDASGKQFMLHADDLGSVDVGSPIFYRRIKVGQVSAYDLDSDGKGVSLRIFIDTPYDKFVGVNTRFWHASGVDIQVNASGFKVNTQSLASVVLGGLAFQSADGNPGTLAKENTTFLLAQDQAEALKQPDG
;
A
#
# COMPACT_ATOMS: atom_id res chain seq x y z
N MET A 1 -50.78 114.46 -20.94
CA MET A 1 -50.92 113.32 -21.86
C MET A 1 -50.04 112.19 -21.35
N LYS A 2 -50.68 111.13 -20.80
CA LYS A 2 -50.14 109.79 -20.47
C LYS A 2 -49.02 109.72 -19.41
N GLN A 3 -48.97 108.75 -18.50
CA GLN A 3 -49.90 107.79 -17.93
C GLN A 3 -49.12 107.11 -16.79
N ASP A 4 -49.79 106.84 -15.67
CA ASP A 4 -49.32 105.91 -14.64
C ASP A 4 -48.95 104.56 -15.24
N LEU A 5 -47.80 104.01 -14.83
CA LEU A 5 -47.54 102.56 -14.86
C LEU A 5 -46.91 102.14 -13.54
N LYS A 6 -47.83 101.93 -12.60
CA LYS A 6 -47.70 101.05 -11.45
C LYS A 6 -47.75 99.59 -11.95
N GLN A 7 -46.67 98.84 -11.81
CA GLN A 7 -46.64 97.38 -11.93
C GLN A 7 -45.45 96.86 -11.13
N GLU A 8 -45.47 95.73 -10.46
CA GLU A 8 -46.51 94.98 -9.78
C GLU A 8 -45.69 94.12 -8.81
N ASN A 9 -46.17 93.98 -7.59
CA ASN A 9 -45.53 93.23 -6.53
C ASN A 9 -45.55 91.74 -6.92
N VAL A 10 -44.47 91.22 -7.49
CA VAL A 10 -44.40 89.78 -7.79
C VAL A 10 -44.06 89.04 -6.51
N ALA A 11 -45.11 88.48 -5.94
CA ALA A 11 -45.15 87.67 -4.75
C ALA A 11 -44.04 86.61 -4.70
N GLY A 12 -43.50 86.43 -3.50
CA GLY A 12 -42.49 85.43 -3.17
C GLY A 12 -42.91 84.02 -3.57
N LEU A 13 -42.13 83.43 -4.47
CA LEU A 13 -42.09 81.99 -4.62
C LEU A 13 -41.32 81.41 -3.42
N PRO A 14 -41.84 80.38 -2.72
CA PRO A 14 -41.08 79.75 -1.66
C PRO A 14 -39.83 79.10 -2.26
N THR A 15 -38.66 79.51 -1.79
CA THR A 15 -37.40 78.85 -2.12
C THR A 15 -37.47 77.39 -1.69
N PRO A 16 -37.16 76.41 -2.56
CA PRO A 16 -37.24 75.01 -2.19
C PRO A 16 -36.26 74.73 -1.05
N LYS A 17 -36.80 74.41 0.13
CA LYS A 17 -36.01 73.92 1.26
C LYS A 17 -35.56 72.51 0.89
N ARG A 18 -34.34 72.38 0.37
CA ARG A 18 -33.67 71.08 0.20
C ARG A 18 -33.52 70.46 1.59
N GLU A 19 -34.45 69.59 1.96
CA GLU A 19 -34.13 68.55 2.93
C GLU A 19 -33.08 67.66 2.28
N GLN A 20 -31.81 67.88 2.66
CA GLN A 20 -30.83 66.83 2.50
C GLN A 20 -31.29 65.69 3.40
N GLN A 21 -31.98 64.71 2.82
CA GLN A 21 -32.10 63.40 3.43
C GLN A 21 -30.67 62.93 3.68
N ARG A 22 -30.27 63.06 4.94
CA ARG A 22 -29.01 62.56 5.48
C ARG A 22 -29.14 61.05 5.47
N ASN A 23 -28.90 60.47 4.28
CA ASN A 23 -28.83 59.04 4.06
C ASN A 23 -27.56 58.54 4.74
N TRP A 24 -27.63 58.43 6.07
CA TRP A 24 -26.58 57.91 6.95
C TRP A 24 -26.59 56.37 6.96
N LEU A 25 -26.91 55.74 5.84
CA LEU A 25 -26.80 54.29 5.68
C LEU A 25 -26.14 53.86 4.36
N PRO A 26 -25.02 54.46 3.90
CA PRO A 26 -24.19 53.82 2.87
C PRO A 26 -23.51 52.54 3.40
N SER A 27 -23.59 52.23 4.70
CA SER A 27 -22.89 51.11 5.34
C SER A 27 -23.60 49.76 5.25
N LEU A 28 -24.94 49.72 5.15
CA LEU A 28 -25.65 48.43 5.20
C LEU A 28 -25.56 47.65 3.88
N VAL A 29 -25.54 48.35 2.74
CA VAL A 29 -25.36 47.73 1.40
C VAL A 29 -23.95 47.15 1.24
N TRP A 30 -22.94 47.77 1.87
CA TRP A 30 -21.55 47.30 1.83
C TRP A 30 -21.27 46.12 2.78
N LEU A 31 -22.19 45.84 3.70
CA LEU A 31 -22.13 44.68 4.59
C LEU A 31 -22.19 43.35 3.80
N ILE A 32 -22.98 43.31 2.72
CA ILE A 32 -23.17 42.10 1.90
C ILE A 32 -21.84 41.67 1.22
N PRO A 33 -21.11 42.54 0.51
CA PRO A 33 -19.78 42.22 -0.03
C PRO A 33 -18.78 41.76 1.04
N ILE A 34 -18.76 42.39 2.21
CA ILE A 34 -17.84 42.02 3.29
C ILE A 34 -18.17 40.62 3.81
N ILE A 35 -19.44 40.33 4.07
CA ILE A 35 -19.88 39.01 4.54
C ILE A 35 -19.54 37.94 3.48
N ALA A 36 -19.80 38.22 2.21
CA ALA A 36 -19.43 37.31 1.12
C ALA A 36 -17.91 37.06 1.05
N ALA A 37 -17.09 38.10 1.24
CA ALA A 37 -15.64 37.98 1.28
C ALA A 37 -15.16 37.14 2.47
N ILE A 38 -15.73 37.34 3.66
CA ILE A 38 -15.41 36.56 4.87
C ILE A 38 -15.76 35.08 4.64
N ILE A 39 -16.95 34.79 4.10
CA ILE A 39 -17.36 33.41 3.78
C ILE A 39 -16.40 32.78 2.77
N GLY A 40 -15.98 33.53 1.75
CA GLY A 40 -14.99 33.09 0.77
C GLY A 40 -13.65 32.74 1.40
N ILE A 41 -13.13 33.61 2.28
CA ILE A 41 -11.89 33.36 3.03
C ILE A 41 -12.03 32.11 3.92
N VAL A 42 -13.16 31.96 4.62
CA VAL A 42 -13.42 30.79 5.47
C VAL A 42 -13.49 29.51 4.65
N LEU A 43 -14.13 29.52 3.48
CA LEU A 43 -14.17 28.36 2.57
C LEU A 43 -12.77 27.98 2.08
N VAL A 44 -11.97 28.96 1.65
CA VAL A 44 -10.58 28.72 1.21
C VAL A 44 -9.73 28.18 2.36
N ALA A 45 -9.83 28.78 3.54
CA ALA A 45 -9.11 28.33 4.74
C ALA A 45 -9.52 26.89 5.10
N LYS A 46 -10.82 26.58 5.06
CA LYS A 46 -11.33 25.23 5.33
C LYS A 46 -10.77 24.21 4.32
N ILE A 47 -10.75 24.54 3.04
CA ILE A 47 -10.16 23.69 2.00
C ILE A 47 -8.67 23.43 2.24
N LEU A 48 -7.92 24.43 2.71
CA LEU A 48 -6.50 24.27 3.02
C LEU A 48 -6.27 23.46 4.29
N ILE A 49 -7.10 23.65 5.32
CA ILE A 49 -7.00 22.96 6.62
C ILE A 49 -7.48 21.50 6.54
N ASP A 50 -8.38 21.20 5.60
CA ASP A 50 -8.92 19.85 5.41
C ASP A 50 -8.05 18.99 4.47
N ARG A 51 -7.07 19.58 3.78
CA ARG A 51 -6.07 18.87 2.99
C ARG A 51 -4.95 18.36 3.89
N GLY A 52 -4.53 17.11 3.69
CA GLY A 52 -3.37 16.56 4.38
C GLY A 52 -2.04 17.04 3.79
N PRO A 53 -0.91 16.48 4.25
CA PRO A 53 0.41 16.82 3.71
C PRO A 53 0.59 16.28 2.27
N VAL A 54 1.41 17.01 1.50
CA VAL A 54 1.88 16.56 0.17
C VAL A 54 3.31 16.06 0.33
N ILE A 55 3.56 14.86 -0.18
CA ILE A 55 4.86 14.21 -0.20
C ILE A 55 5.29 13.90 -1.63
N THR A 56 6.60 13.78 -1.85
CA THR A 56 7.21 13.33 -3.09
C THR A 56 7.83 11.96 -2.85
N ILE A 57 7.46 10.99 -3.66
CA ILE A 57 8.03 9.63 -3.63
C ILE A 57 8.77 9.40 -4.94
N THR A 58 10.02 8.96 -4.84
CA THR A 58 10.90 8.72 -5.99
C THR A 58 10.95 7.23 -6.33
N PHE A 59 10.62 6.86 -7.56
CA PHE A 59 10.69 5.49 -8.08
C PHE A 59 11.62 5.40 -9.29
N ARG A 60 12.09 4.20 -9.66
CA ARG A 60 12.84 4.01 -10.92
C ARG A 60 11.94 4.01 -12.15
N THR A 61 10.70 3.55 -12.00
CA THR A 61 9.70 3.48 -13.07
C THR A 61 8.34 4.00 -12.60
N GLY A 62 7.60 4.63 -13.51
CA GLY A 62 6.22 5.07 -13.31
C GLY A 62 5.18 4.04 -13.78
N GLU A 63 5.61 2.82 -14.13
CA GLU A 63 4.74 1.78 -14.69
C GLU A 63 3.55 1.45 -13.77
N GLY A 64 2.36 1.56 -14.35
CA GLY A 64 1.08 1.29 -13.68
C GLY A 64 0.57 2.45 -12.81
N LEU A 65 1.32 3.54 -12.65
CA LEU A 65 0.90 4.71 -11.89
C LEU A 65 0.23 5.75 -12.80
N GLU A 66 -0.92 6.25 -12.36
CA GLU A 66 -1.70 7.27 -13.05
C GLU A 66 -2.06 8.43 -12.11
N ALA A 67 -1.76 9.65 -12.55
CA ALA A 67 -2.13 10.87 -11.83
C ALA A 67 -3.66 11.02 -11.73
N GLY A 68 -4.16 11.35 -10.54
CA GLY A 68 -5.59 11.50 -10.24
C GLY A 68 -6.36 10.19 -10.12
N LYS A 69 -5.70 9.03 -10.23
CA LYS A 69 -6.35 7.72 -10.13
C LYS A 69 -5.67 6.80 -9.13
N THR A 70 -4.34 6.70 -9.18
CA THR A 70 -3.60 5.81 -8.30
C THR A 70 -3.74 6.29 -6.85
N LYS A 71 -4.27 5.40 -6.01
CA LYS A 71 -4.41 5.61 -4.57
C LYS A 71 -3.16 5.17 -3.83
N VAL A 72 -2.93 5.80 -2.69
CA VAL A 72 -1.98 5.34 -1.68
C VAL A 72 -2.76 4.65 -0.58
N LYS A 73 -2.39 3.42 -0.26
CA LYS A 73 -3.13 2.56 0.65
C LYS A 73 -2.29 2.06 1.81
N TYR A 74 -2.92 1.95 2.97
CA TYR A 74 -2.41 1.23 4.13
C TYR A 74 -3.44 0.19 4.54
N LYS A 75 -3.07 -1.09 4.60
CA LYS A 75 -4.00 -2.20 4.93
C LYS A 75 -5.31 -2.14 4.13
N GLU A 76 -5.22 -1.91 2.82
CA GLU A 76 -6.38 -1.74 1.92
C GLU A 76 -7.27 -0.51 2.18
N VAL A 77 -6.87 0.40 3.05
CA VAL A 77 -7.56 1.69 3.30
C VAL A 77 -6.88 2.80 2.50
N ASP A 78 -7.68 3.59 1.78
CA ASP A 78 -7.20 4.75 1.03
C ASP A 78 -6.74 5.87 1.98
N ILE A 79 -5.44 6.15 1.97
CA ILE A 79 -4.80 7.18 2.82
C ILE A 79 -4.25 8.36 2.01
N GLY A 80 -4.30 8.29 0.68
CA GLY A 80 -3.86 9.38 -0.19
C GLY A 80 -4.08 9.08 -1.67
N GLU A 81 -3.66 10.03 -2.52
CA GLU A 81 -3.82 9.95 -3.96
C GLU A 81 -2.63 10.59 -4.68
N VAL A 82 -2.21 9.98 -5.79
CA VAL A 82 -1.18 10.53 -6.68
C VAL A 82 -1.75 11.76 -7.40
N GLN A 83 -1.17 12.93 -7.18
CA GLN A 83 -1.55 14.15 -7.89
C GLN A 83 -0.83 14.30 -9.23
N THR A 84 0.48 14.10 -9.25
CA THR A 84 1.29 14.31 -10.46
C THR A 84 2.44 13.31 -10.52
N ILE A 85 2.83 12.96 -11.75
CA ILE A 85 3.96 12.10 -12.06
C ILE A 85 4.85 12.88 -13.01
N SER A 86 6.13 12.99 -12.69
CA SER A 86 7.11 13.75 -13.48
C SER A 86 8.45 13.03 -13.50
N LEU A 87 9.29 13.26 -14.51
CA LEU A 87 10.67 12.78 -14.48
C LEU A 87 11.55 13.77 -13.72
N SER A 88 12.57 13.24 -13.04
CA SER A 88 13.67 14.03 -12.52
C SER A 88 14.40 14.77 -13.64
N LYS A 89 15.14 15.84 -13.29
CA LYS A 89 15.83 16.69 -14.29
C LYS A 89 16.81 15.91 -15.17
N ASP A 90 17.47 14.91 -14.59
CA ASP A 90 18.42 14.00 -15.23
C ASP A 90 17.73 12.79 -15.90
N ARG A 91 16.39 12.68 -15.79
CA ARG A 91 15.55 11.61 -16.34
C ARG A 91 15.85 10.21 -15.80
N SER A 92 16.60 10.11 -14.70
CA SER A 92 16.96 8.82 -14.10
C SER A 92 15.85 8.24 -13.21
N GLN A 93 14.93 9.09 -12.74
CA GLN A 93 13.93 8.74 -11.74
C GLN A 93 12.57 9.35 -12.07
N VAL A 94 11.53 8.73 -11.52
CA VAL A 94 10.15 9.19 -11.58
C VAL A 94 9.75 9.77 -10.23
N LEU A 95 9.44 11.06 -10.22
CA LEU A 95 8.98 11.83 -9.08
C LEU A 95 7.45 11.81 -9.03
N VAL A 96 6.90 11.17 -8.02
CA VAL A 96 5.46 11.01 -7.81
C VAL A 96 5.03 11.89 -6.64
N LYS A 97 4.26 12.95 -6.90
CA LYS A 97 3.68 13.76 -5.83
C LYS A 97 2.36 13.15 -5.37
N VAL A 98 2.29 12.85 -4.09
CA VAL A 98 1.13 12.26 -3.42
C VAL A 98 0.54 13.26 -2.44
N GLN A 99 -0.78 13.40 -2.50
CA GLN A 99 -1.55 14.10 -1.49
C GLN A 99 -2.09 13.09 -0.49
N LEU A 100 -1.59 13.13 0.73
CA LEU A 100 -2.13 12.32 1.82
C LEU A 100 -3.40 12.96 2.36
N SER A 101 -4.27 12.11 2.91
CA SER A 101 -5.40 12.52 3.73
C SER A 101 -4.91 13.12 5.06
N LYS A 102 -5.68 14.02 5.66
CA LYS A 102 -5.33 14.66 6.94
C LYS A 102 -5.04 13.65 8.05
N ASN A 103 -5.82 12.57 8.11
CA ASN A 103 -5.66 11.52 9.12
C ASN A 103 -4.46 10.60 8.86
N ALA A 104 -3.74 10.78 7.75
CA ALA A 104 -2.57 10.02 7.35
C ALA A 104 -1.26 10.81 7.52
N GLU A 105 -1.27 11.90 8.30
CA GLU A 105 -0.08 12.72 8.57
C GLU A 105 1.06 11.91 9.20
N SER A 106 0.75 10.88 9.99
CA SER A 106 1.74 9.96 10.56
C SER A 106 2.52 9.15 9.52
N PHE A 107 2.10 9.11 8.26
CA PHE A 107 2.87 8.49 7.18
C PHE A 107 3.93 9.44 6.60
N THR A 108 4.11 10.63 7.16
CA THR A 108 5.22 11.53 6.80
C THR A 108 6.48 11.29 7.62
N THR A 109 6.50 10.28 8.49
CA THR A 109 7.67 9.93 9.31
C THR A 109 8.80 9.38 8.46
N MET A 110 10.05 9.71 8.79
CA MET A 110 11.23 9.36 7.98
C MET A 110 11.45 7.86 7.76
N ASP A 111 10.93 7.01 8.65
CA ASP A 111 11.01 5.55 8.56
C ASP A 111 9.76 4.90 7.91
N THR A 112 8.88 5.70 7.29
CA THR A 112 7.79 5.21 6.45
C THR A 112 8.32 4.67 5.13
N HIS A 113 7.85 3.49 4.73
CA HIS A 113 8.21 2.86 3.47
C HIS A 113 7.04 2.89 2.49
N TYR A 114 7.34 3.12 1.22
CA TYR A 114 6.35 3.11 0.14
C TYR A 114 6.80 2.18 -0.98
N TRP A 115 5.89 1.42 -1.57
CA TRP A 115 6.18 0.56 -2.73
C TRP A 115 4.99 0.46 -3.68
N VAL A 116 5.27 0.17 -4.95
CA VAL A 116 4.21 -0.02 -5.95
C VAL A 116 3.73 -1.48 -5.93
N VAL A 117 2.44 -1.69 -5.69
CA VAL A 117 1.77 -2.98 -5.83
C VAL A 117 1.11 -3.05 -7.19
N ARG A 118 1.57 -4.00 -8.01
CA ARG A 118 1.06 -4.23 -9.37
C ARG A 118 0.23 -5.51 -9.41
N PRO A 119 -0.85 -5.56 -10.21
CA PRO A 119 -1.56 -6.82 -10.46
C PRO A 119 -0.60 -7.82 -11.12
N ARG A 120 -0.44 -9.00 -10.50
CA ARG A 120 0.30 -10.11 -11.10
C ARG A 120 -0.71 -11.11 -11.67
N LEU A 121 -0.60 -11.42 -12.95
CA LEU A 121 -1.37 -12.49 -13.58
C LEU A 121 -0.64 -13.81 -13.33
N GLY A 122 -1.02 -14.51 -12.26
CA GLY A 122 -0.55 -15.88 -11.99
C GLY A 122 -1.40 -16.92 -12.74
N ALA A 123 -0.79 -18.04 -13.12
CA ALA A 123 -1.44 -19.14 -13.85
C ALA A 123 -2.54 -19.90 -13.06
N SER A 124 -2.73 -19.59 -11.77
CA SER A 124 -3.57 -20.37 -10.84
C SER A 124 -4.89 -19.70 -10.45
N GLY A 125 -5.30 -18.66 -11.15
CA GLY A 125 -6.52 -17.92 -10.82
C GLY A 125 -6.32 -16.81 -9.80
N ILE A 126 -7.37 -16.00 -9.67
CA ILE A 126 -7.24 -14.56 -9.45
C ILE A 126 -7.13 -14.21 -7.96
N SER A 127 -5.92 -13.89 -7.50
CA SER A 127 -5.74 -13.02 -6.32
C SER A 127 -5.60 -11.58 -6.81
N GLY A 128 -6.39 -10.66 -6.25
CA GLY A 128 -6.38 -9.25 -6.69
C GLY A 128 -7.37 -8.91 -7.81
N LEU A 129 -8.56 -9.52 -7.87
CA LEU A 129 -9.63 -9.05 -8.77
C LEU A 129 -9.89 -7.53 -8.63
N GLY A 130 -9.68 -6.98 -7.43
CA GLY A 130 -9.70 -5.55 -7.18
C GLY A 130 -8.65 -4.75 -7.97
N THR A 131 -7.42 -5.26 -8.16
CA THR A 131 -6.35 -4.56 -8.90
C THR A 131 -6.46 -4.75 -10.42
N LEU A 132 -7.10 -5.81 -10.90
CA LEU A 132 -7.47 -5.95 -12.32
C LEU A 132 -8.45 -4.87 -12.78
N LEU A 133 -9.35 -4.43 -11.91
CA LEU A 133 -10.31 -3.35 -12.18
C LEU A 133 -9.77 -1.96 -11.78
N SER A 134 -8.97 -1.88 -10.71
CA SER A 134 -8.53 -0.60 -10.11
C SER A 134 -7.14 -0.13 -10.51
N GLY A 135 -6.35 -0.98 -11.18
CA GLY A 135 -4.96 -0.69 -11.57
C GLY A 135 -3.96 -0.87 -10.42
N ALA A 136 -2.70 -0.48 -10.67
CA ALA A 136 -1.67 -0.51 -9.64
C ALA A 136 -1.92 0.58 -8.59
N TYR A 137 -1.47 0.34 -7.36
CA TYR A 137 -1.55 1.29 -6.26
C TYR A 137 -0.22 1.38 -5.51
N ILE A 138 -0.05 2.44 -4.73
CA ILE A 138 1.11 2.58 -3.85
C ILE A 138 0.69 2.09 -2.48
N ALA A 139 1.39 1.09 -1.94
CA ALA A 139 1.23 0.69 -0.55
C ALA A 139 2.21 1.46 0.34
N ALA A 140 1.80 1.71 1.58
CA ALA A 140 2.63 2.32 2.60
C ALA A 140 2.82 1.36 3.78
N ASP A 141 3.90 1.51 4.53
CA ASP A 141 4.08 0.96 5.87
C ASP A 141 4.56 2.09 6.78
N GLY A 142 3.74 2.43 7.79
CA GLY A 142 3.92 3.64 8.60
C GLY A 142 5.12 3.53 9.54
N GLY A 143 5.91 4.61 9.62
CA GLY A 143 7.02 4.74 10.55
C GLY A 143 6.60 5.19 11.95
N ILE A 144 7.48 5.00 12.94
CA ILE A 144 7.29 5.41 14.35
C ILE A 144 8.23 6.54 14.78
N SER A 145 9.10 7.02 13.87
CA SER A 145 10.00 8.12 14.16
C SER A 145 9.22 9.40 14.49
N ASP A 146 9.75 10.21 15.39
CA ASP A 146 9.24 11.57 15.64
C ASP A 146 9.65 12.56 14.54
N GLU A 147 10.64 12.20 13.72
CA GLU A 147 11.12 13.03 12.61
C GLU A 147 10.29 12.80 11.34
N THR A 148 9.88 13.90 10.71
CA THR A 148 9.08 13.89 9.48
C THR A 148 9.86 14.39 8.28
N THR A 149 9.54 13.84 7.11
CA THR A 149 10.08 14.25 5.81
C THR A 149 8.95 14.32 4.79
N LYS A 150 9.19 15.08 3.72
CA LYS A 150 8.30 15.13 2.55
C LYS A 150 8.86 14.39 1.35
N GLU A 151 10.11 13.95 1.42
CA GLU A 151 10.82 13.30 0.32
C GLU A 151 11.10 11.85 0.73
N PHE A 152 10.63 10.92 -0.09
CA PHE A 152 10.73 9.47 0.15
C PHE A 152 11.34 8.77 -1.07
N THR A 153 12.08 7.70 -0.80
CA THR A 153 12.51 6.76 -1.84
C THR A 153 11.57 5.56 -1.82
N GLY A 154 10.91 5.33 -2.94
CA GLY A 154 10.04 4.18 -3.13
C GLY A 154 10.85 2.89 -3.30
N LEU A 155 10.38 1.83 -2.65
CA LEU A 155 10.91 0.49 -2.80
C LEU A 155 10.30 -0.17 -4.04
N GLU A 156 11.16 -0.82 -4.84
CA GLU A 156 10.71 -1.56 -6.04
C GLU A 156 10.08 -2.90 -5.71
N VAL A 157 10.48 -3.48 -4.58
CA VAL A 157 9.98 -4.75 -4.06
C VAL A 157 9.28 -4.47 -2.73
N GLN A 158 8.11 -5.08 -2.54
CA GLN A 158 7.39 -5.02 -1.28
C GLN A 158 8.32 -5.50 -0.15
N PRO A 159 8.45 -4.73 0.95
CA PRO A 159 9.16 -5.21 2.12
C PRO A 159 8.49 -6.50 2.60
N THR A 160 9.31 -7.52 2.69
CA THR A 160 8.94 -8.89 2.97
C THR A 160 8.18 -9.08 4.29
N VAL A 161 8.41 -8.18 5.24
CA VAL A 161 7.75 -8.10 6.54
C VAL A 161 7.41 -6.63 6.75
N THR A 162 6.12 -6.30 6.76
CA THR A 162 5.67 -4.98 7.24
C THR A 162 5.74 -4.98 8.76
N ARG A 163 5.88 -3.80 9.37
CA ARG A 163 6.03 -3.69 10.84
C ARG A 163 4.86 -4.28 11.63
N ASP A 164 3.69 -4.34 11.01
CA ASP A 164 2.48 -4.92 11.60
C ASP A 164 2.32 -6.43 11.38
N ALA A 165 3.18 -7.06 10.57
CA ALA A 165 3.14 -8.50 10.36
C ALA A 165 3.64 -9.22 11.62
N SER A 166 2.70 -9.85 12.35
CA SER A 166 3.01 -10.63 13.53
C SER A 166 3.36 -12.07 13.13
N GLY A 167 4.56 -12.53 13.45
CA GLY A 167 5.05 -13.85 13.07
C GLY A 167 6.54 -14.00 13.32
N LYS A 168 7.14 -15.05 12.74
CA LYS A 168 8.58 -15.28 12.77
C LYS A 168 9.12 -15.57 11.38
N GLN A 169 10.33 -15.08 11.15
CA GLN A 169 11.08 -15.39 9.95
C GLN A 169 12.00 -16.61 10.14
N PHE A 170 12.09 -17.46 9.11
CA PHE A 170 13.05 -18.56 9.06
C PHE A 170 13.74 -18.59 7.70
N MET A 171 14.86 -19.28 7.63
CA MET A 171 15.61 -19.50 6.39
C MET A 171 15.46 -20.96 5.96
N LEU A 172 15.26 -21.19 4.67
CA LEU A 172 15.34 -22.51 4.06
C LEU A 172 16.48 -22.52 3.05
N HIS A 173 17.17 -23.64 2.96
CA HIS A 173 18.20 -23.87 1.95
C HIS A 173 17.82 -25.10 1.11
N ALA A 174 18.00 -24.99 -0.20
CA ALA A 174 17.70 -26.02 -1.18
C ALA A 174 18.73 -25.99 -2.31
N ASP A 175 18.88 -27.10 -3.03
CA ASP A 175 19.70 -27.16 -4.25
C ASP A 175 19.10 -26.31 -5.38
N ASP A 176 17.76 -26.23 -5.45
CA ASP A 176 17.04 -25.45 -6.44
C ASP A 176 15.73 -24.86 -5.89
N LEU A 177 15.17 -23.87 -6.59
CA LEU A 177 13.97 -23.15 -6.16
C LEU A 177 12.66 -23.93 -6.41
N GLY A 178 12.69 -24.95 -7.29
CA GLY A 178 11.52 -25.66 -7.77
C GLY A 178 10.49 -24.72 -8.41
N SER A 179 9.23 -24.90 -8.02
CA SER A 179 8.08 -24.08 -8.49
C SER A 179 7.68 -22.97 -7.51
N VAL A 180 8.61 -22.54 -6.65
CA VAL A 180 8.37 -21.56 -5.59
C VAL A 180 8.74 -20.15 -6.07
N ASP A 181 7.98 -19.15 -5.66
CA ASP A 181 8.26 -17.73 -5.92
C ASP A 181 7.92 -16.91 -4.66
N VAL A 182 8.27 -15.62 -4.65
CA VAL A 182 7.85 -14.69 -3.59
C VAL A 182 6.32 -14.64 -3.56
N GLY A 183 5.75 -14.91 -2.38
CA GLY A 183 4.31 -15.04 -2.16
C GLY A 183 3.79 -16.47 -2.23
N SER A 184 4.60 -17.46 -2.61
CA SER A 184 4.21 -18.87 -2.56
C SER A 184 3.74 -19.25 -1.16
N PRO A 185 2.59 -19.94 -1.03
CA PRO A 185 2.01 -20.27 0.26
C PRO A 185 2.83 -21.33 0.99
N ILE A 186 2.87 -21.21 2.33
CA ILE A 186 3.43 -22.22 3.22
C ILE A 186 2.29 -22.87 3.98
N PHE A 187 2.26 -24.20 3.98
CA PHE A 187 1.20 -24.99 4.58
C PHE A 187 1.65 -25.76 5.81
N TYR A 188 0.81 -25.76 6.84
CA TYR A 188 0.87 -26.70 7.94
C TYR A 188 -0.44 -27.49 7.97
N ARG A 189 -0.36 -28.82 7.86
CA ARG A 189 -1.56 -29.69 7.78
C ARG A 189 -2.59 -29.22 6.74
N ARG A 190 -2.12 -28.77 5.56
CA ARG A 190 -2.93 -28.23 4.44
C ARG A 190 -3.62 -26.89 4.72
N ILE A 191 -3.30 -26.20 5.81
CA ILE A 191 -3.75 -24.84 6.11
C ILE A 191 -2.64 -23.86 5.75
N LYS A 192 -2.95 -22.79 5.01
CA LYS A 192 -1.96 -21.72 4.73
C LYS A 192 -1.64 -21.01 6.04
N VAL A 193 -0.37 -20.97 6.41
CA VAL A 193 0.13 -20.41 7.68
C VAL A 193 1.25 -19.39 7.49
N GLY A 194 1.60 -19.10 6.24
CA GLY A 194 2.67 -18.18 5.92
C GLY A 194 2.92 -18.13 4.42
N GLN A 195 4.05 -17.52 4.06
CA GLN A 195 4.46 -17.37 2.67
C GLN A 195 5.97 -17.22 2.52
N VAL A 196 6.44 -17.55 1.33
CA VAL A 196 7.82 -17.26 0.90
C VAL A 196 7.94 -15.77 0.67
N SER A 197 9.03 -15.24 1.18
CA SER A 197 9.12 -13.85 1.56
C SER A 197 10.27 -13.16 0.80
N ALA A 198 11.35 -13.90 0.54
CA ALA A 198 12.39 -13.59 -0.44
C ALA A 198 13.13 -14.88 -0.84
N TYR A 199 13.93 -14.84 -1.90
CA TYR A 199 14.94 -15.86 -2.18
C TYR A 199 16.14 -15.22 -2.87
N ASP A 200 17.31 -15.80 -2.64
CA ASP A 200 18.57 -15.38 -3.24
C ASP A 200 19.36 -16.62 -3.68
N LEU A 201 20.11 -16.51 -4.77
CA LEU A 201 21.10 -17.51 -5.14
C LEU A 201 22.28 -17.43 -4.17
N ASP A 202 22.74 -18.58 -3.67
CA ASP A 202 23.90 -18.59 -2.78
C ASP A 202 25.14 -18.06 -3.48
N SER A 203 26.07 -17.50 -2.70
CA SER A 203 27.26 -16.84 -3.23
C SER A 203 28.16 -17.74 -4.10
N ASP A 204 28.06 -19.06 -3.94
CA ASP A 204 28.79 -20.06 -4.72
C ASP A 204 28.01 -20.57 -5.94
N GLY A 205 26.76 -20.14 -6.11
CA GLY A 205 25.87 -20.51 -7.21
C GLY A 205 25.34 -21.94 -7.17
N LYS A 206 25.52 -22.67 -6.06
CA LYS A 206 25.17 -24.11 -5.98
C LYS A 206 23.85 -24.40 -5.30
N GLY A 207 23.30 -23.45 -4.58
CA GLY A 207 22.02 -23.57 -3.89
C GLY A 207 21.28 -22.24 -3.86
N VAL A 208 20.09 -22.29 -3.28
CA VAL A 208 19.25 -21.13 -3.06
C VAL A 208 18.88 -21.02 -1.59
N SER A 209 18.96 -19.80 -1.08
CA SER A 209 18.51 -19.45 0.25
C SER A 209 17.15 -18.76 0.16
N LEU A 210 16.11 -19.40 0.68
CA LEU A 210 14.77 -18.84 0.75
C LEU A 210 14.53 -18.27 2.14
N ARG A 211 13.93 -17.07 2.18
CA ARG A 211 13.39 -16.48 3.39
C ARG A 211 11.91 -16.78 3.44
N ILE A 212 11.43 -17.25 4.58
CA ILE A 212 10.03 -17.56 4.81
C ILE A 212 9.51 -16.81 6.02
N PHE A 213 8.24 -16.41 5.96
CA PHE A 213 7.53 -15.81 7.09
C PHE A 213 6.35 -16.70 7.49
N ILE A 214 6.29 -17.04 8.77
CA ILE A 214 5.20 -17.84 9.36
C ILE A 214 4.42 -16.93 10.30
N ASP A 215 3.13 -16.80 10.04
CA ASP A 215 2.24 -15.90 10.77
C ASP A 215 2.02 -16.39 12.21
N THR A 216 1.87 -15.47 13.16
CA THR A 216 1.33 -15.80 14.48
C THR A 216 -0.16 -16.16 14.34
N PRO A 217 -0.67 -17.23 14.99
CA PRO A 217 -0.04 -18.01 16.05
C PRO A 217 0.60 -19.33 15.56
N TYR A 218 0.91 -19.47 14.28
CA TYR A 218 1.42 -20.71 13.69
C TYR A 218 2.94 -20.87 13.83
N ASP A 219 3.66 -19.77 14.10
CA ASP A 219 5.10 -19.74 14.37
C ASP A 219 5.51 -20.69 15.52
N LYS A 220 4.60 -20.98 16.45
CA LYS A 220 4.79 -21.96 17.54
C LYS A 220 4.89 -23.42 17.08
N PHE A 221 4.54 -23.72 15.82
CA PHE A 221 4.67 -25.06 15.24
C PHE A 221 6.03 -25.28 14.57
N VAL A 222 6.87 -24.25 14.53
CA VAL A 222 8.23 -24.34 14.00
C VAL A 222 9.21 -24.53 15.16
N GLY A 223 9.70 -25.77 15.28
CA GLY A 223 10.74 -26.14 16.22
C GLY A 223 11.96 -26.70 15.52
N VAL A 224 12.99 -27.04 16.29
CA VAL A 224 14.27 -27.57 15.75
C VAL A 224 14.09 -28.90 14.99
N ASN A 225 13.02 -29.64 15.27
CA ASN A 225 12.70 -30.91 14.61
C ASN A 225 11.74 -30.74 13.41
N THR A 226 11.43 -29.50 13.05
CA THR A 226 10.61 -29.22 11.87
C THR A 226 11.38 -29.57 10.60
N ARG A 227 10.66 -30.14 9.64
CA ARG A 227 11.15 -30.50 8.31
C ARG A 227 10.26 -29.80 7.29
N PHE A 228 10.88 -29.21 6.26
CA PHE A 228 10.22 -28.49 5.19
C PHE A 228 10.38 -29.26 3.88
N TRP A 229 9.36 -29.25 3.03
CA TRP A 229 9.40 -29.87 1.71
C TRP A 229 8.54 -29.10 0.70
N HIS A 230 8.78 -29.32 -0.59
CA HIS A 230 7.90 -28.82 -1.64
C HIS A 230 6.54 -29.52 -1.61
N ALA A 231 5.46 -28.75 -1.51
CA ALA A 231 4.09 -29.26 -1.48
C ALA A 231 3.51 -29.60 -2.88
N SER A 232 4.34 -29.51 -3.92
CA SER A 232 3.95 -29.69 -5.33
C SER A 232 3.52 -31.14 -5.60
N GLY A 233 2.26 -31.31 -6.01
CA GLY A 233 1.50 -32.56 -5.90
C GLY A 233 1.68 -33.59 -7.01
N VAL A 234 2.84 -34.25 -7.09
CA VAL A 234 2.93 -35.55 -7.78
C VAL A 234 3.52 -36.59 -6.84
N ASP A 235 2.65 -37.29 -6.11
CA ASP A 235 3.03 -38.49 -5.36
C ASP A 235 3.09 -39.69 -6.32
N ILE A 236 4.29 -40.03 -6.80
CA ILE A 236 4.51 -41.23 -7.64
C ILE A 236 4.89 -42.39 -6.73
N GLN A 237 3.90 -43.20 -6.32
CA GLN A 237 4.16 -44.43 -5.59
C GLN A 237 4.48 -45.58 -6.56
N VAL A 238 5.72 -46.05 -6.55
CA VAL A 238 6.14 -47.27 -7.25
C VAL A 238 6.11 -48.43 -6.27
N ASN A 239 5.31 -49.46 -6.55
CA ASN A 239 5.26 -50.67 -5.73
C ASN A 239 5.67 -51.90 -6.56
N ALA A 240 5.94 -53.03 -5.89
CA ALA A 240 6.31 -54.29 -6.54
C ALA A 240 5.23 -54.87 -7.47
N SER A 241 4.02 -54.28 -7.48
CA SER A 241 2.87 -54.67 -8.28
C SER A 241 2.71 -53.83 -9.56
N GLY A 242 3.59 -52.86 -9.81
CA GLY A 242 3.57 -51.98 -11.00
C GLY A 242 3.40 -50.50 -10.67
N PHE A 243 3.17 -49.68 -11.71
CA PHE A 243 2.95 -48.24 -11.57
C PHE A 243 1.48 -47.96 -11.24
N LYS A 244 1.20 -47.36 -10.07
CA LYS A 244 -0.13 -46.83 -9.73
C LYS A 244 -0.15 -45.32 -9.89
N VAL A 245 -0.63 -44.84 -11.05
CA VAL A 245 -0.78 -43.41 -11.32
C VAL A 245 -2.22 -43.00 -11.00
N ASN A 246 -2.43 -42.29 -9.89
CA ASN A 246 -3.73 -41.69 -9.58
C ASN A 246 -3.91 -40.43 -10.44
N THR A 247 -4.51 -40.57 -11.63
CA THR A 247 -4.67 -39.48 -12.62
C THR A 247 -5.82 -38.50 -12.30
N GLN A 248 -6.65 -38.78 -11.29
CA GLN A 248 -7.81 -37.94 -10.93
C GLN A 248 -7.45 -36.55 -10.36
N SER A 249 -6.17 -36.23 -10.17
CA SER A 249 -5.70 -34.96 -9.58
C SER A 249 -5.10 -33.97 -10.58
N LEU A 250 -5.02 -34.26 -11.89
CA LEU A 250 -4.25 -33.40 -12.81
C LEU A 250 -4.82 -31.97 -12.96
N ALA A 251 -6.11 -31.74 -12.69
CA ALA A 251 -6.72 -30.41 -12.80
C ALA A 251 -6.45 -29.48 -11.59
N SER A 252 -5.80 -29.97 -10.52
CA SER A 252 -5.59 -29.21 -9.27
C SER A 252 -4.12 -29.00 -8.88
N VAL A 253 -3.15 -29.44 -9.68
CA VAL A 253 -1.72 -29.27 -9.42
C VAL A 253 -1.19 -28.01 -10.11
N VAL A 254 -1.61 -26.82 -9.68
CA VAL A 254 -1.17 -25.55 -10.31
C VAL A 254 -0.67 -24.53 -9.27
N LEU A 255 -0.47 -24.90 -8.01
CA LEU A 255 0.11 -24.00 -7.01
C LEU A 255 1.28 -24.67 -6.31
N GLY A 256 2.49 -24.35 -6.79
CA GLY A 256 3.72 -24.60 -6.03
C GLY A 256 3.64 -23.91 -4.67
N GLY A 257 4.11 -24.60 -3.64
CA GLY A 257 4.09 -24.12 -2.27
C GLY A 257 5.02 -24.96 -1.41
N LEU A 258 5.17 -24.57 -0.16
CA LEU A 258 5.98 -25.30 0.81
C LEU A 258 5.07 -25.89 1.87
N ALA A 259 5.47 -27.02 2.44
CA ALA A 259 4.80 -27.56 3.60
C ALA A 259 5.84 -27.91 4.67
N PHE A 260 5.39 -27.92 5.92
CA PHE A 260 6.23 -28.38 7.02
C PHE A 260 5.46 -29.22 8.03
N GLN A 261 6.23 -30.04 8.73
CA GLN A 261 5.78 -30.84 9.87
C GLN A 261 6.98 -31.18 10.74
N SER A 262 6.73 -31.43 12.02
CA SER A 262 7.72 -32.00 12.92
C SER A 262 7.83 -33.51 12.70
N ALA A 263 9.05 -34.04 12.56
CA ALA A 263 9.30 -35.45 12.22
C ALA A 263 8.46 -36.45 13.04
N ASP A 264 8.40 -36.25 14.36
CA ASP A 264 7.66 -37.13 15.28
C ASP A 264 6.34 -36.51 15.78
N GLY A 265 5.81 -35.51 15.07
CA GLY A 265 4.66 -34.71 15.52
C GLY A 265 4.96 -33.77 16.70
N ASN A 266 6.17 -33.83 17.26
CA ASN A 266 6.66 -32.93 18.30
C ASN A 266 7.68 -31.94 17.70
N PRO A 267 7.42 -30.62 17.67
CA PRO A 267 8.37 -29.62 17.18
C PRO A 267 9.68 -29.58 17.98
N GLY A 268 9.70 -30.11 19.20
CA GLY A 268 10.85 -29.98 20.10
C GLY A 268 10.94 -28.56 20.64
N THR A 269 12.17 -28.08 20.87
CA THR A 269 12.38 -26.68 21.26
C THR A 269 12.01 -25.76 20.10
N LEU A 270 11.32 -24.65 20.40
CA LEU A 270 10.94 -23.67 19.40
C LEU A 270 12.19 -23.12 18.71
N ALA A 271 12.13 -23.05 17.38
CA ALA A 271 13.21 -22.49 16.60
C ALA A 271 13.31 -20.99 16.86
N LYS A 272 14.55 -20.49 16.89
CA LYS A 272 14.80 -19.06 16.96
C LYS A 272 14.53 -18.44 15.59
N GLU A 273 14.26 -17.15 15.59
CA GLU A 273 14.13 -16.42 14.34
C GLU A 273 15.43 -16.51 13.53
N ASN A 274 15.29 -16.62 12.21
CA ASN A 274 16.35 -16.86 11.24
C ASN A 274 17.09 -18.20 11.39
N THR A 275 16.58 -19.15 12.16
CA THR A 275 17.06 -20.54 12.08
C THR A 275 16.94 -21.06 10.64
N THR A 276 18.00 -21.72 10.16
CA THR A 276 18.06 -22.31 8.83
C THR A 276 17.62 -23.77 8.86
N PHE A 277 16.77 -24.17 7.92
CA PHE A 277 16.32 -25.53 7.69
C PHE A 277 16.64 -26.00 6.28
N LEU A 278 16.76 -27.31 6.09
CA LEU A 278 16.81 -27.88 4.76
C LEU A 278 15.38 -27.96 4.18
N LEU A 279 15.24 -27.57 2.92
CA LEU A 279 14.04 -27.79 2.13
C LEU A 279 14.24 -29.03 1.27
N ALA A 280 13.51 -30.10 1.57
CA ALA A 280 13.54 -31.35 0.82
C ALA A 280 12.68 -31.27 -0.45
N GLN A 281 12.99 -32.13 -1.42
CA GLN A 281 12.25 -32.22 -2.69
C GLN A 281 10.80 -32.68 -2.46
N ASP A 282 10.59 -33.59 -1.50
CA ASP A 282 9.27 -34.08 -1.16
C ASP A 282 9.13 -34.48 0.32
N GLN A 283 7.91 -34.85 0.72
CA GLN A 283 7.61 -35.25 2.10
C GLN A 283 8.34 -36.53 2.51
N ALA A 284 8.52 -37.47 1.58
CA ALA A 284 9.15 -38.75 1.89
C ALA A 284 10.62 -38.54 2.24
N GLU A 285 11.33 -37.70 1.49
CA GLU A 285 12.71 -37.29 1.77
C GLU A 285 12.82 -36.49 3.07
N ALA A 286 11.97 -35.49 3.29
CA ALA A 286 11.99 -34.67 4.51
C ALA A 286 11.84 -35.49 5.81
N LEU A 287 11.11 -36.61 5.76
CA LEU A 287 10.81 -37.46 6.91
C LEU A 287 11.71 -38.71 7.01
N LYS A 288 12.69 -38.89 6.13
CA LYS A 288 13.69 -39.95 6.30
C LYS A 288 14.46 -39.73 7.60
N GLN A 289 14.65 -40.80 8.36
CA GLN A 289 15.58 -40.78 9.48
C GLN A 289 17.00 -40.62 8.91
N PRO A 290 17.88 -39.79 9.52
CA PRO A 290 19.25 -39.70 9.07
C PRO A 290 19.88 -41.10 9.14
N ASP A 291 20.35 -41.62 8.01
CA ASP A 291 21.12 -42.86 7.98
C ASP A 291 22.38 -42.64 8.83
N GLY A 292 22.50 -43.42 9.91
CA GLY A 292 23.65 -43.42 10.80
C GLY A 292 24.84 -44.18 10.24
#